data_AF-A0A661VQN4-F1
#
_entry.id   AF-A0A661VQN4-F1
#
_cell.length_a   1.000
_cell.length_b   1.000
_cell.length_c   1.000
_cell.angle_alpha   90.00
_cell.angle_beta   90.00
_cell.angle_gamma   90.00
#
_symmetry.space_group_name_H-M   'P 1'
#
loop_
_entity.id
_entity.type
_entity.pdbx_description
1 polymer ?
#
loop_
_entity_poly.entity_id
_entity_poly.type
_entity_poly.pdbx_seq_one_letter_code
_entity_poly.pdbx_strand_id
1 'polypeptide(L)'
;AQIAEGCERAGRREGRDYWRVPDRAEAIEFAVGMARAGDVVIAAGKGHERSLALGTEEIPWSDRETLRRAIERRLKRGFDRRRGMK
;
A
#
# COMPACT_ATOMS: atom_id res chain seq x y z
N ALA A 1 -15.05 -1.17 -8.18
CA ALA A 1 -14.55 -0.89 -9.54
C ALA A 1 -14.43 0.61 -9.84
N GLN A 2 -15.24 1.49 -9.24
CA GLN A 2 -15.30 2.93 -9.51
C GLN A 2 -13.95 3.68 -9.60
N ILE A 3 -12.98 3.40 -8.73
CA ILE A 3 -11.64 4.05 -8.78
C ILE A 3 -10.90 3.67 -10.08
N ALA A 4 -10.88 2.38 -10.42
CA ALA A 4 -10.22 1.89 -11.64
C ALA A 4 -10.88 2.47 -12.89
N GLU A 5 -12.21 2.48 -12.97
CA GLU A 5 -12.94 3.10 -14.08
C GLU A 5 -12.64 4.60 -14.18
N GLY A 6 -12.50 5.29 -13.05
CA GLY A 6 -12.07 6.70 -13.02
C GLY A 6 -10.68 6.90 -13.60
N CYS A 7 -9.73 6.02 -13.25
CA CYS A 7 -8.39 6.02 -13.84
C CYS A 7 -8.42 5.76 -15.34
N GLU A 8 -9.21 4.79 -15.81
CA GLU A 8 -9.36 4.44 -17.23
C GLU A 8 -9.94 5.61 -18.03
N ARG A 9 -10.98 6.27 -17.52
CA ARG A 9 -11.55 7.48 -18.15
C ARG A 9 -10.55 8.64 -18.22
N ALA A 10 -9.61 8.71 -17.28
CA ALA A 10 -8.50 9.66 -17.30
C ALA A 10 -7.31 9.21 -18.19
N GLY A 11 -7.47 8.13 -18.98
CA GLY A 11 -6.45 7.61 -19.89
C GLY A 11 -5.31 6.86 -19.21
N ARG A 12 -5.46 6.49 -17.92
CA ARG A 12 -4.49 5.69 -17.16
C ARG A 12 -4.67 4.20 -17.48
N ARG A 13 -3.59 3.43 -17.42
CA ARG A 13 -3.61 1.98 -17.72
C ARG A 13 -3.27 1.13 -16.50
N GLU A 14 -4.06 0.08 -16.26
CA GLU A 14 -3.76 -0.89 -15.21
C GLU A 14 -2.42 -1.59 -15.48
N GLY A 15 -1.66 -1.87 -14.42
CA GLY A 15 -0.34 -2.51 -14.50
C GLY A 15 0.80 -1.55 -14.85
N ARG A 16 0.48 -0.29 -15.20
CA ARG A 16 1.46 0.76 -15.52
C ARG A 16 1.27 2.01 -14.67
N ASP A 17 0.04 2.50 -14.63
CA ASP A 17 -0.31 3.78 -14.05
C ASP A 17 -1.11 3.64 -12.74
N TYR A 18 -1.80 2.50 -12.58
CA TYR A 18 -2.45 2.07 -11.34
C TYR A 18 -2.44 0.54 -11.25
N TRP A 19 -2.69 0.01 -10.05
CA TRP A 19 -2.77 -1.41 -9.77
C TRP A 19 -3.99 -1.69 -8.89
N ARG A 20 -4.67 -2.82 -9.12
CA ARG A 20 -5.67 -3.35 -8.19
C ARG A 20 -5.05 -4.50 -7.42
N VAL A 21 -4.88 -4.30 -6.12
CA VAL A 21 -4.42 -5.34 -5.19
C VAL A 21 -5.59 -5.58 -4.22
N PRO A 22 -6.27 -6.75 -4.28
CA PRO A 22 -7.47 -6.98 -3.50
C PRO A 22 -7.26 -6.95 -1.98
N ASP A 23 -6.14 -7.50 -1.52
CA ASP A 23 -5.77 -7.44 -0.11
C ASP A 23 -5.20 -6.07 0.26
N ARG A 24 -5.76 -5.46 1.31
CA ARG A 24 -5.40 -4.09 1.71
C ARG A 24 -3.99 -4.01 2.28
N ALA A 25 -3.52 -5.04 2.98
CA ALA A 25 -2.16 -5.07 3.52
C ALA A 25 -1.14 -5.19 2.39
N GLU A 26 -1.38 -6.11 1.45
CA GLU A 26 -0.56 -6.29 0.26
C GLU A 26 -0.54 -5.02 -0.60
N ALA A 27 -1.67 -4.34 -0.76
CA ALA A 27 -1.75 -3.08 -1.51
C ALA A 27 -0.83 -1.99 -0.90
N ILE A 28 -0.85 -1.86 0.44
CA ILE A 28 0.01 -0.92 1.17
C ILE A 28 1.47 -1.32 1.04
N GLU A 29 1.80 -2.59 1.22
CA GLU A 29 3.17 -3.09 1.08
C GLU A 29 3.72 -2.90 -0.34
N PHE A 30 2.89 -3.17 -1.34
CA PHE A 30 3.20 -2.95 -2.74
C PHE A 30 3.49 -1.46 -3.01
N ALA A 31 2.60 -0.56 -2.58
CA ALA A 31 2.79 0.88 -2.76
C ALA A 31 4.05 1.40 -2.06
N VAL A 32 4.26 1.01 -0.79
CA VAL A 32 5.48 1.35 -0.05
C VAL A 32 6.71 0.76 -0.74
N GLY A 33 6.63 -0.43 -1.34
CA GLY A 33 7.68 -1.11 -2.09
C GLY A 33 8.05 -0.45 -3.43
N MET A 34 7.09 0.23 -4.07
CA MET A 34 7.33 0.96 -5.32
C MET A 34 8.01 2.32 -5.13
N ALA A 35 7.79 2.97 -3.99
CA ALA A 35 8.29 4.32 -3.72
C ALA A 35 9.81 4.43 -3.89
N ARG A 36 10.28 5.60 -4.33
CA ARG A 36 11.71 5.97 -4.45
C ARG A 36 12.07 7.05 -3.43
N ALA A 37 13.35 7.38 -3.33
CA ALA A 37 13.77 8.48 -2.50
C ALA A 37 13.15 9.79 -3.01
N GLY A 38 12.51 10.55 -2.13
CA GLY A 38 11.76 11.77 -2.46
C GLY A 38 10.27 11.57 -2.70
N ASP A 39 9.80 10.33 -2.86
CA ASP A 39 8.37 10.06 -3.03
C ASP A 39 7.62 10.12 -1.70
N VAL A 40 6.32 10.46 -1.77
CA VAL A 40 5.38 10.43 -0.65
C VAL A 40 4.33 9.35 -0.90
N VAL A 41 4.07 8.51 0.11
CA VAL A 41 3.02 7.49 0.07
C VAL A 41 1.89 7.89 1.02
N ILE A 42 0.65 7.88 0.52
CA ILE A 42 -0.55 8.27 1.27
C ILE A 42 -1.55 7.11 1.24
N ALA A 43 -2.03 6.68 2.41
CA ALA A 43 -3.21 5.82 2.51
C ALA A 43 -4.45 6.68 2.74
N ALA A 44 -5.46 6.52 1.88
CA ALA A 44 -6.69 7.30 1.91
C ALA A 44 -7.93 6.42 2.19
N GLY A 45 -9.00 7.06 2.66
CA GLY A 45 -10.32 6.45 2.81
C GLY A 45 -10.67 5.87 4.18
N LYS A 46 -9.70 5.38 4.98
CA LYS A 46 -9.97 4.79 6.32
C LYS A 46 -9.61 5.70 7.50
N GLY A 47 -8.61 6.57 7.33
CA GLY A 47 -8.24 7.56 8.34
C GLY A 47 -7.95 6.96 9.72
N HIS A 48 -8.76 7.33 10.72
CA HIS A 48 -8.61 6.90 12.12
C HIS A 48 -9.40 5.63 12.47
N GLU A 49 -10.12 5.05 11.50
CA GLU A 49 -10.92 3.84 11.70
C GLU A 49 -10.03 2.63 12.04
N ARG A 50 -10.55 1.75 12.90
CA ARG A 50 -9.78 0.65 13.51
C ARG A 50 -10.26 -0.75 13.14
N SER A 51 -11.04 -0.87 12.07
CA SER A 51 -11.57 -2.15 11.59
C SER A 51 -11.76 -2.16 10.08
N LEU A 52 -11.95 -3.35 9.50
CA LEU A 52 -12.43 -3.56 8.13
C LEU A 52 -13.75 -4.31 8.18
N ALA A 53 -14.74 -3.78 7.46
CA ALA A 53 -15.97 -4.49 7.16
C ALA A 53 -15.70 -5.52 6.05
N LEU A 54 -15.77 -6.80 6.40
CA LEU A 54 -15.67 -7.93 5.47
C LEU A 54 -17.01 -8.66 5.49
N GLY A 55 -17.86 -8.38 4.50
CA GLY A 55 -19.22 -8.87 4.47
C GLY A 55 -20.02 -8.31 5.65
N THR A 56 -20.37 -9.18 6.59
CA THR A 56 -21.11 -8.82 7.82
C THR A 56 -20.24 -8.75 9.07
N GLU A 57 -18.94 -8.99 8.94
CA GLU A 57 -18.00 -8.99 10.06
C GLU A 57 -17.12 -7.74 10.05
N GLU A 58 -16.75 -7.27 11.25
CA GLU A 58 -15.76 -6.21 11.45
C GLU A 58 -14.50 -6.83 12.05
N ILE A 59 -13.42 -6.86 11.27
CA ILE A 59 -12.13 -7.38 11.75
C ILE A 59 -11.22 -6.23 12.21
N PRO A 60 -10.43 -6.39 13.29
CA PRO A 60 -9.49 -5.36 13.72
C PRO A 60 -8.48 -4.98 12.62
N TRP A 61 -8.31 -3.68 12.39
CA TRP A 61 -7.47 -3.16 11.31
C TRP A 61 -6.89 -1.78 11.64
N SER A 62 -5.78 -1.39 11.03
CA SER A 62 -5.27 -0.01 11.10
C SER A 62 -4.32 0.26 9.94
N ASP A 63 -4.70 1.17 9.03
CA ASP A 63 -3.83 1.60 7.92
C ASP A 63 -2.51 2.16 8.46
N ARG A 64 -2.56 2.88 9.58
CA ARG A 64 -1.38 3.47 10.22
C ARG A 64 -0.38 2.40 10.66
N GLU A 65 -0.86 1.36 11.32
CA GLU A 65 0.01 0.28 11.81
C GLU A 65 0.55 -0.56 10.64
N THR A 66 -0.29 -0.85 9.64
CA THR A 66 0.13 -1.57 8.43
C THR A 66 1.20 -0.79 7.65
N LEU A 67 1.02 0.52 7.46
CA LEU A 67 2.04 1.40 6.85
C LEU A 67 3.36 1.37 7.62
N ARG A 68 3.29 1.51 8.95
CA ARG A 68 4.49 1.49 9.81
C ARG A 68 5.28 0.19 9.61
N ARG A 69 4.61 -0.96 9.64
CA ARG A 69 5.23 -2.28 9.41
C ARG A 69 5.82 -2.41 8.01
N ALA A 70 5.12 -1.94 6.98
CA ALA A 70 5.63 -1.98 5.60
C ALA A 70 6.92 -1.16 5.44
N ILE A 71 6.98 0.04 6.03
CA ILE A 71 8.17 0.90 6.02
C ILE A 71 9.33 0.22 6.77
N GLU A 72 9.09 -0.31 7.97
CA GLU A 72 10.10 -1.03 8.74
C GLU A 72 10.68 -2.22 7.98
N ARG A 73 9.81 -3.04 7.37
CA ARG A 73 10.23 -4.17 6.52
C ARG A 73 11.10 -3.69 5.35
N ARG A 74 10.68 -2.62 4.66
CA ARG A 74 11.44 -2.04 3.54
C ARG A 74 12.83 -1.55 3.98
N LEU A 75 12.92 -0.87 5.12
CA LEU A 75 14.18 -0.35 5.65
C LEU A 75 15.14 -1.49 6.06
N LYS A 76 14.63 -2.53 6.72
CA LYS A 76 15.41 -3.75 7.06
C LYS A 76 16.00 -4.40 5.80
N ARG A 77 15.17 -4.65 4.79
CA ARG A 77 15.64 -5.21 3.49
C ARG A 77 16.68 -4.32 2.79
N GLY A 78 16.56 -2.99 2.92
CA GLY A 78 17.57 -2.05 2.42
C GLY A 78 18.89 -2.12 3.19
N PHE A 79 18.82 -2.29 4.50
CA PHE A 79 19.99 -2.46 5.35
C PHE A 79 20.72 -3.78 5.07
N ASP A 80 20.01 -4.90 5.03
CA ASP A 80 20.60 -6.23 4.82
C ASP A 80 21.31 -6.34 3.47
N ARG A 81 20.71 -5.79 2.40
CA ARG A 81 21.32 -5.74 1.07
C ARG A 81 22.65 -4.97 1.05
N ARG A 82 22.76 -3.88 1.81
CA ARG A 82 24.02 -3.11 1.92
C ARG A 82 25.09 -3.83 2.73
N ARG A 83 24.71 -4.70 3.66
CA ARG A 83 25.65 -5.51 4.45
C ARG A 83 26.20 -6.69 3.66
N GLY A 84 25.39 -7.34 2.82
CA GLY A 84 25.82 -8.46 1.97
C GLY A 84 26.61 -8.08 0.71
N MET A 85 26.81 -6.79 0.45
CA MET A 85 27.68 -6.26 -0.61
C MET A 85 29.09 -5.91 -0.12
N LYS A 86 29.42 -6.19 1.14
CA LYS A 86 30.76 -6.04 1.70
C LYS A 86 31.53 -7.35 1.64
#